data_AF-A0A955MW64-F1
#
_entry.id   AF-A0A955MW64-F1
#
_cell.length_a   1.000
_cell.length_b   1.000
_cell.length_c   1.000
_cell.angle_alpha   90.00
_cell.angle_beta   90.00
_cell.angle_gamma   90.00
#
_symmetry.space_group_name_H-M   'P 1'
#
loop_
_entity.id
_entity.type
_entity.pdbx_description
1 polymer ?
#
loop_
_entity_poly.entity_id
_entity_poly.type
_entity_poly.pdbx_seq_one_letter_code
_entity_poly.pdbx_strand_id
1 'polypeptide(L)'
;MKYIDPHIHMVSRTTDDYETLAKMGCVAMSEPAFWAGFDRGSVESFRDYFRQLTEFEPKRAAQYGIQHYTWLCINAKEAENVSLSREVIAMIPEFLDSPNVLGIGEIGLNKNTKNESTIFLEHVDLAMEHQQQILIHTPHLEDKYQGTRMILDMLCADSRVDRSRVLVDHVEEHTVREVLDRGFW
;
A
#
# COMPACT_ATOMS: atom_id res chain seq x y z
N MET A 1 -8.21 -25.50 4.28
CA MET A 1 -9.07 -24.57 3.51
C MET A 1 -8.13 -23.68 2.70
N LYS A 2 -8.46 -23.33 1.46
CA LYS A 2 -7.64 -22.39 0.68
C LYS A 2 -8.02 -20.96 1.05
N TYR A 3 -7.05 -20.05 1.19
CA TYR A 3 -7.29 -18.64 1.49
C TYR A 3 -6.30 -17.71 0.76
N ILE A 4 -6.64 -16.42 0.74
CA ILE A 4 -5.79 -15.34 0.24
C ILE A 4 -5.47 -14.44 1.43
N ASP A 5 -4.21 -14.07 1.58
CA ASP A 5 -3.79 -13.05 2.55
C ASP A 5 -3.82 -11.67 1.88
N PRO A 6 -4.76 -10.77 2.24
CA PRO A 6 -4.90 -9.50 1.55
C PRO A 6 -3.76 -8.52 1.85
N HIS A 7 -2.99 -8.73 2.92
CA HIS A 7 -1.92 -7.82 3.31
C HIS A 7 -0.87 -8.54 4.15
N ILE A 8 0.31 -8.77 3.56
CA ILE A 8 1.49 -9.27 4.25
C ILE A 8 2.80 -8.79 3.61
N HIS A 9 3.76 -8.29 4.41
CA HIS A 9 5.05 -7.80 3.90
C HIS A 9 6.11 -8.92 3.83
N MET A 10 6.12 -9.70 2.76
CA MET A 10 7.03 -10.85 2.63
C MET A 10 8.50 -10.50 2.52
N VAL A 11 8.89 -9.36 2.00
CA VAL A 11 10.31 -8.93 1.98
C VAL A 11 10.94 -8.94 3.39
N SER A 12 10.12 -8.77 4.43
CA SER A 12 10.53 -8.84 5.84
C SER A 12 10.44 -10.23 6.47
N ARG A 13 10.08 -11.24 5.67
CA ARG A 13 9.78 -12.62 6.10
C ARG A 13 10.78 -13.62 5.53
N THR A 14 10.92 -14.72 6.26
CA THR A 14 11.79 -15.84 5.92
C THR A 14 11.12 -16.80 4.94
N THR A 15 11.90 -17.74 4.40
CA THR A 15 11.37 -18.87 3.63
C THR A 15 10.50 -19.82 4.47
N ASP A 16 10.75 -19.91 5.77
CA ASP A 16 9.98 -20.75 6.69
C ASP A 16 8.55 -20.19 6.86
N ASP A 17 8.40 -18.86 6.80
CA ASP A 17 7.09 -18.20 6.80
C ASP A 17 6.29 -18.59 5.55
N TYR A 18 6.91 -18.62 4.37
CA TYR A 18 6.26 -19.11 3.14
C TYR A 18 5.84 -20.57 3.25
N GLU A 19 6.71 -21.44 3.79
CA GLU A 19 6.39 -22.85 3.98
C GLU A 19 5.18 -23.02 4.92
N THR A 20 5.14 -22.22 5.98
CA THR A 20 4.04 -22.21 6.95
C THR A 20 2.74 -21.75 6.31
N LEU A 21 2.76 -20.64 5.55
CA LEU A 21 1.60 -20.13 4.81
C LEU A 21 1.05 -21.18 3.84
N ALA A 22 1.93 -21.83 3.07
CA ALA A 22 1.53 -22.89 2.14
C ALA A 22 0.88 -24.08 2.87
N LYS A 23 1.46 -24.53 4.00
CA LYS A 23 0.90 -25.60 4.84
C LYS A 23 -0.48 -25.23 5.42
N MET A 24 -0.72 -23.95 5.72
CA MET A 24 -2.03 -23.47 6.19
C MET A 24 -3.04 -23.29 5.07
N GLY A 25 -2.62 -23.37 3.80
CA GLY A 25 -3.48 -23.29 2.63
C GLY A 25 -3.55 -21.91 1.99
N CYS A 26 -2.60 -21.02 2.27
CA CYS A 26 -2.46 -19.76 1.53
C CYS A 26 -2.15 -20.06 0.06
N VAL A 27 -2.92 -19.51 -0.87
CA VAL A 27 -2.72 -19.71 -2.32
C VAL A 27 -2.37 -18.44 -3.06
N ALA A 28 -2.66 -17.28 -2.47
CA ALA A 28 -2.23 -15.99 -2.97
C ALA A 28 -2.06 -15.01 -1.82
N MET A 29 -1.25 -13.98 -2.03
CA MET A 29 -1.07 -12.90 -1.08
C MET A 29 -0.87 -11.56 -1.78
N SER A 30 -1.14 -10.49 -1.06
CA SER A 30 -0.87 -9.12 -1.47
C SER A 30 0.12 -8.47 -0.51
N GLU A 31 1.22 -7.95 -1.07
CA GLU A 31 2.32 -7.30 -0.35
C GLU A 31 2.41 -5.82 -0.74
N PRO A 32 1.98 -4.90 0.12
CA PRO A 32 2.18 -3.49 -0.11
C PRO A 32 3.64 -3.08 0.11
N ALA A 33 4.12 -2.12 -0.70
CA ALA A 33 5.38 -1.43 -0.42
C ALA A 33 5.31 -0.75 0.96
N PHE A 34 6.31 -0.99 1.81
CA PHE A 34 6.29 -0.53 3.21
C PHE A 34 7.61 0.10 3.66
N TRP A 35 7.57 0.71 4.86
CA TRP A 35 8.72 1.33 5.49
C TRP A 35 9.67 0.29 6.11
N ALA A 36 10.93 0.27 5.68
CA ALA A 36 11.90 -0.77 6.01
C ALA A 36 12.54 -0.64 7.41
N GLY A 37 11.98 0.20 8.30
CA GLY A 37 12.59 0.51 9.61
C GLY A 37 13.53 1.73 9.59
N PHE A 38 13.75 2.33 8.42
CA PHE A 38 14.53 3.54 8.22
C PHE A 38 14.07 4.26 6.94
N ASP A 39 14.31 5.56 6.86
CA ASP A 39 13.97 6.36 5.68
C ASP A 39 15.00 6.12 4.58
N ARG A 40 14.52 5.71 3.40
CA ARG A 40 15.39 5.53 2.24
C ARG A 40 15.95 6.89 1.79
N GLY A 41 17.19 6.88 1.32
CA GLY A 41 17.92 8.11 1.01
C GLY A 41 17.80 8.61 -0.43
N SER A 42 17.23 7.81 -1.34
CA SER A 42 17.17 8.16 -2.77
C SER A 42 16.07 7.41 -3.50
N VAL A 43 15.60 7.98 -4.62
CA VAL A 43 14.63 7.35 -5.53
C VAL A 43 15.13 6.00 -6.05
N GLU A 44 16.44 5.85 -6.26
CA GLU A 44 17.04 4.60 -6.73
C GLU A 44 16.93 3.47 -5.68
N SER A 45 16.91 3.80 -4.39
CA SER A 45 16.65 2.79 -3.34
C SER A 45 15.20 2.29 -3.39
N PHE A 46 14.24 3.14 -3.75
CA PHE A 46 12.85 2.71 -3.99
C PHE A 46 12.73 1.91 -5.28
N ARG A 47 13.46 2.30 -6.32
CA ARG A 47 13.50 1.58 -7.61
C ARG A 47 13.98 0.14 -7.42
N ASP A 48 15.10 -0.07 -6.72
CA ASP A 48 15.60 -1.42 -6.43
C ASP A 48 14.61 -2.22 -5.56
N TYR A 49 13.93 -1.55 -4.63
CA TYR A 49 12.89 -2.19 -3.82
C TYR A 49 11.67 -2.60 -4.67
N PHE A 50 11.20 -1.77 -5.60
CA PHE A 50 10.11 -2.12 -6.50
C PHE A 50 10.49 -3.26 -7.45
N ARG A 51 11.75 -3.32 -7.89
CA ARG A 51 12.27 -4.49 -8.62
C ARG A 51 12.23 -5.76 -7.78
N GLN A 52 12.54 -5.68 -6.49
CA GLN A 52 12.37 -6.83 -5.61
C GLN A 52 10.91 -7.31 -5.57
N LEU A 53 9.96 -6.39 -5.37
CA LEU A 53 8.52 -6.68 -5.31
C LEU A 53 7.97 -7.25 -6.63
N THR A 54 8.45 -6.77 -7.78
CA THR A 54 7.91 -7.13 -9.10
C THR A 54 8.65 -8.28 -9.78
N GLU A 55 9.95 -8.48 -9.50
CA GLU A 55 10.78 -9.48 -10.19
C GLU A 55 11.17 -10.68 -9.30
N PHE A 56 11.40 -10.46 -8.01
CA PHE A 56 11.96 -11.48 -7.10
C PHE A 56 10.89 -12.12 -6.22
N GLU A 57 10.11 -11.33 -5.49
CA GLU A 57 9.07 -11.85 -4.59
C GLU A 57 8.06 -12.79 -5.27
N PRO A 58 7.54 -12.51 -6.49
CA PRO A 58 6.67 -13.47 -7.16
C PRO A 58 7.35 -14.80 -7.50
N LYS A 59 8.64 -14.79 -7.82
CA LYS A 59 9.40 -16.03 -8.05
C LYS A 59 9.65 -16.76 -6.73
N ARG A 60 9.92 -16.03 -5.65
CA ARG A 60 10.11 -16.60 -4.31
C ARG A 60 8.82 -17.26 -3.81
N ALA A 61 7.68 -16.58 -3.90
CA ALA A 61 6.37 -17.11 -3.53
C ALA A 61 5.98 -18.34 -4.37
N ALA A 62 6.26 -18.32 -5.68
CA ALA A 62 5.94 -19.44 -6.58
C ALA A 62 6.63 -20.76 -6.21
N GLN A 63 7.79 -20.73 -5.55
CA GLN A 63 8.47 -21.94 -5.05
C GLN A 63 7.61 -22.72 -4.03
N TYR A 64 6.68 -22.03 -3.38
CA TYR A 64 5.75 -22.59 -2.39
C TYR A 64 4.32 -22.74 -2.94
N GLY A 65 4.13 -22.50 -4.24
CA GLY A 65 2.81 -22.56 -4.88
C GLY A 65 1.89 -21.39 -4.50
N ILE A 66 2.44 -20.26 -4.04
CA ILE A 66 1.68 -19.07 -3.67
C ILE A 66 1.83 -18.00 -4.75
N GLN A 67 0.72 -17.39 -5.18
CA GLN A 67 0.72 -16.23 -6.06
C GLN A 67 1.01 -14.97 -5.24
N HIS A 68 1.93 -14.14 -5.72
CA HIS A 68 2.27 -12.87 -5.08
C HIS A 68 1.73 -11.73 -5.90
N TYR A 69 1.11 -10.77 -5.22
CA TYR A 69 0.66 -9.51 -5.75
C TYR A 69 1.25 -8.37 -4.91
N THR A 70 1.36 -7.17 -5.47
CA THR A 70 2.00 -6.04 -4.78
C THR A 70 1.33 -4.70 -5.06
N TRP A 71 1.58 -3.73 -4.18
CA TRP A 71 1.17 -2.34 -4.30
C TRP A 71 2.40 -1.45 -4.20
N LEU A 72 2.42 -0.35 -4.97
CA LEU A 72 3.57 0.54 -5.04
C LEU A 72 3.25 1.91 -4.46
N CYS A 73 4.13 2.42 -3.60
CA CYS A 73 4.04 3.76 -3.03
C CYS A 73 5.36 4.21 -2.41
N ILE A 74 5.40 5.46 -1.94
CA ILE A 74 6.22 5.85 -0.79
C ILE A 74 5.36 5.87 0.48
N ASN A 75 5.86 5.26 1.56
CA ASN A 75 5.12 5.15 2.82
C ASN A 75 4.96 6.52 3.50
N ALA A 76 3.85 6.72 4.22
CA ALA A 76 3.57 7.98 4.94
C ALA A 76 4.70 8.39 5.91
N LYS A 77 5.42 7.43 6.51
CA LYS A 77 6.57 7.73 7.40
C LYS A 77 7.72 8.42 6.67
N GLU A 78 7.89 8.16 5.38
CA GLU A 78 8.94 8.75 4.54
C GLU A 78 8.46 10.04 3.84
N ALA A 79 7.17 10.37 3.93
CA ALA A 79 6.53 11.48 3.23
C ALA A 79 6.94 12.89 3.74
N GLU A 80 7.64 12.96 4.88
CA GLU A 80 8.20 14.23 5.37
C GLU A 80 9.26 14.81 4.42
N ASN A 81 9.97 13.95 3.69
CA ASN A 81 10.82 14.39 2.59
C ASN A 81 10.00 14.53 1.30
N VAL A 82 9.31 15.66 1.16
CA VAL A 82 8.42 15.95 0.03
C VAL A 82 9.16 15.90 -1.33
N SER A 83 10.43 16.34 -1.40
CA SER A 83 11.20 16.29 -2.64
C SER A 83 11.42 14.86 -3.11
N LEU A 84 11.93 14.02 -2.20
CA LEU A 84 12.14 12.61 -2.50
C LEU A 84 10.83 11.89 -2.80
N SER A 85 9.76 12.19 -2.06
CA SER A 85 8.45 11.60 -2.28
C SER A 85 7.95 11.82 -3.71
N ARG A 86 8.10 13.04 -4.23
CA ARG A 86 7.74 13.38 -5.62
C ARG A 86 8.58 12.65 -6.64
N GLU A 87 9.88 12.52 -6.39
CA GLU A 87 10.78 11.75 -7.25
C GLU A 87 10.34 10.27 -7.31
N VAL A 88 9.93 9.70 -6.17
CA VAL A 88 9.42 8.32 -6.11
C VAL A 88 8.08 8.19 -6.82
N ILE A 89 7.12 9.09 -6.56
CA ILE A 89 5.80 9.10 -7.22
C ILE A 89 5.95 9.16 -8.74
N ALA A 90 6.84 10.03 -9.24
CA ALA A 90 7.10 10.17 -10.67
C ALA A 90 7.72 8.91 -11.31
N MET A 91 8.38 8.06 -10.52
CA MET A 91 9.01 6.82 -10.97
C MET A 91 8.06 5.62 -10.96
N ILE A 92 7.03 5.60 -10.09
CA ILE A 92 6.07 4.48 -9.98
C ILE A 92 5.49 4.02 -11.34
N PRO A 93 5.09 4.91 -12.27
CA PRO A 93 4.55 4.49 -13.58
C PRO A 93 5.40 3.49 -14.35
N GLU A 94 6.72 3.48 -14.16
CA GLU A 94 7.63 2.54 -14.82
C GLU A 94 7.36 1.06 -14.45
N PHE A 95 6.66 0.81 -13.34
CA PHE A 95 6.41 -0.52 -12.80
C PHE A 95 4.95 -0.98 -12.92
N LEU A 96 4.00 -0.08 -13.24
CA LEU A 96 2.56 -0.37 -13.18
C LEU A 96 2.10 -1.48 -14.13
N ASP A 97 2.80 -1.67 -15.26
CA ASP A 97 2.50 -2.74 -16.22
C ASP A 97 3.00 -4.13 -15.77
N SER A 98 3.66 -4.22 -14.61
CA SER A 98 4.10 -5.50 -14.07
C SER A 98 2.88 -6.38 -13.70
N PRO A 99 2.87 -7.68 -14.07
CA PRO A 99 1.67 -8.51 -13.97
C PRO A 99 1.19 -8.77 -12.55
N ASN A 100 2.02 -8.54 -11.54
CA ASN A 100 1.67 -8.71 -10.12
C ASN A 100 1.33 -7.40 -9.41
N VAL A 101 1.37 -6.24 -10.06
CA VAL A 101 1.03 -4.95 -9.44
C VAL A 101 -0.50 -4.76 -9.45
N LEU A 102 -1.09 -4.47 -8.29
CA LEU A 102 -2.53 -4.26 -8.11
C LEU A 102 -2.95 -2.79 -8.20
N GLY A 103 -2.03 -1.88 -7.88
CA GLY A 103 -2.26 -0.44 -7.88
C GLY A 103 -1.34 0.33 -6.93
N ILE A 104 -1.85 1.45 -6.42
CA ILE A 104 -1.12 2.38 -5.56
C ILE A 104 -1.44 2.09 -4.10
N GLY A 105 -0.41 1.80 -3.30
CA GLY A 105 -0.55 1.40 -1.90
C GLY A 105 0.77 0.93 -1.30
N GLU A 106 0.95 0.92 0.01
CA GLU A 106 0.03 1.32 1.09
C GLU A 106 0.13 2.83 1.40
N ILE A 107 -0.81 3.63 0.89
CA ILE A 107 -0.76 5.09 1.03
C ILE A 107 -1.64 5.56 2.19
N GLY A 108 -1.36 6.71 2.78
CA GLY A 108 -2.18 7.21 3.87
C GLY A 108 -1.47 8.29 4.69
N LEU A 109 -1.84 8.36 5.96
CA LEU A 109 -1.27 9.26 6.96
C LEU A 109 -0.68 8.44 8.11
N ASN A 110 0.30 9.00 8.81
CA ASN A 110 0.91 8.37 9.99
C ASN A 110 0.88 9.31 11.21
N LYS A 111 1.24 10.58 11.06
CA LYS A 111 1.17 11.64 12.09
C LYS A 111 0.25 12.81 11.70
N ASN A 112 -0.56 12.63 10.66
CA ASN A 112 -1.51 13.61 10.17
C ASN A 112 -0.87 14.95 9.77
N THR A 113 0.37 14.92 9.28
CA THR A 113 1.08 16.15 8.94
C THR A 113 0.63 16.72 7.60
N LYS A 114 0.94 18.00 7.37
CA LYS A 114 0.67 18.64 6.08
C LYS A 114 1.47 17.99 4.94
N ASN A 115 2.69 17.53 5.22
CA ASN A 115 3.54 16.87 4.23
C ASN A 115 2.94 15.52 3.85
N GLU A 116 2.57 14.70 4.85
CA GLU A 116 1.85 13.43 4.61
C GLU A 116 0.57 13.64 3.80
N SER A 117 -0.24 14.65 4.15
CA SER A 117 -1.48 14.96 3.41
C SER A 117 -1.22 15.38 1.96
N THR A 118 -0.15 16.13 1.71
CA THR A 118 0.27 16.55 0.36
C THR A 118 0.65 15.34 -0.48
N ILE A 119 1.51 14.47 0.07
CA ILE A 119 1.99 13.26 -0.62
C ILE A 119 0.87 12.21 -0.79
N PHE A 120 -0.06 12.14 0.16
CA PHE A 120 -1.24 11.29 0.03
C PHE A 120 -2.09 11.71 -1.17
N LEU A 121 -2.41 13.01 -1.32
CA LEU A 121 -3.17 13.51 -2.46
C LEU A 121 -2.43 13.31 -3.79
N GLU A 122 -1.11 13.49 -3.82
CA GLU A 122 -0.30 13.24 -5.02
C GLU A 122 -0.31 11.74 -5.43
N HIS A 123 -0.36 10.81 -4.48
CA HIS A 123 -0.59 9.39 -4.80
C HIS A 123 -2.02 9.11 -5.30
N VAL A 124 -3.03 9.77 -4.73
CA VAL A 124 -4.42 9.65 -5.23
C VAL A 124 -4.50 10.17 -6.68
N ASP A 125 -3.86 11.30 -6.96
CA ASP A 125 -3.76 11.85 -8.32
C ASP A 125 -3.12 10.86 -9.29
N LEU A 126 -1.98 10.25 -8.90
CA LEU A 126 -1.31 9.21 -9.67
C LEU A 126 -2.23 8.01 -9.94
N ALA A 127 -2.96 7.54 -8.92
CA ALA A 127 -3.89 6.43 -9.06
C ALA A 127 -5.02 6.77 -10.05
N MET A 128 -5.52 8.00 -10.04
CA MET A 128 -6.56 8.45 -10.97
C MET A 128 -6.04 8.57 -12.41
N GLU A 129 -4.84 9.14 -12.60
CA GLU A 129 -4.20 9.29 -13.91
C GLU A 129 -3.99 7.94 -14.60
N HIS A 130 -3.56 6.94 -13.84
CA HIS A 130 -3.26 5.60 -14.35
C HIS A 130 -4.39 4.59 -14.13
N GLN A 131 -5.57 5.03 -13.71
CA GLN A 131 -6.76 4.19 -13.46
C GLN A 131 -6.49 2.99 -12.52
N GLN A 132 -5.65 3.18 -11.51
CA GLN A 132 -5.22 2.16 -10.56
C GLN A 132 -6.19 2.00 -9.38
N GLN A 133 -6.12 0.85 -8.71
CA GLN A 133 -6.76 0.66 -7.40
C GLN A 133 -5.95 1.35 -6.30
N ILE A 134 -6.58 1.59 -5.15
CA ILE A 134 -5.93 2.21 -3.99
C ILE A 134 -6.04 1.30 -2.78
N LEU A 135 -4.92 1.12 -2.07
CA LEU A 135 -4.87 0.53 -0.74
C LEU A 135 -4.43 1.59 0.28
N ILE A 136 -5.22 1.78 1.33
CA ILE A 136 -5.01 2.79 2.36
C ILE A 136 -4.48 2.16 3.65
N HIS A 137 -3.42 2.74 4.22
CA HIS A 137 -3.02 2.55 5.62
C HIS A 137 -3.72 3.59 6.50
N THR A 138 -4.50 3.16 7.50
CA THR A 138 -4.96 4.09 8.55
C THR A 138 -3.89 4.28 9.62
N PRO A 139 -3.71 5.49 10.19
CA PRO A 139 -2.69 5.72 11.22
C PRO A 139 -2.87 4.84 12.46
N HIS A 140 -1.86 4.82 13.32
CA HIS A 140 -1.87 4.07 14.58
C HIS A 140 -2.31 4.93 15.78
N LEU A 141 -2.75 4.26 16.85
CA LEU A 141 -2.92 4.82 18.20
C LEU A 141 -3.75 6.13 18.21
N GLU A 142 -3.22 7.19 18.82
CA GLU A 142 -3.88 8.48 19.03
C GLU A 142 -4.27 9.20 17.73
N ASP A 143 -3.53 8.96 16.66
CA ASP A 143 -3.76 9.56 15.34
C ASP A 143 -4.85 8.84 14.53
N LYS A 144 -5.21 7.59 14.90
CA LYS A 144 -6.04 6.71 14.07
C LYS A 144 -7.41 7.29 13.75
N TYR A 145 -8.17 7.71 14.75
CA TYR A 145 -9.54 8.19 14.53
C TYR A 145 -9.58 9.45 13.67
N GLN A 146 -8.75 10.44 14.02
CA GLN A 146 -8.67 11.70 13.28
C GLN A 146 -8.14 11.47 11.86
N GLY A 147 -7.04 10.74 11.71
CA GLY A 147 -6.42 10.54 10.41
C GLY A 147 -7.25 9.67 9.47
N THR A 148 -7.96 8.66 10.00
CA THR A 148 -8.93 7.89 9.19
C THR A 148 -9.98 8.84 8.60
N ARG A 149 -10.56 9.73 9.40
CA ARG A 149 -11.55 10.71 8.91
C ARG A 149 -10.94 11.68 7.89
N MET A 150 -9.72 12.17 8.13
CA MET A 150 -9.02 13.04 7.18
C MET A 150 -8.80 12.34 5.83
N ILE A 151 -8.35 11.09 5.84
CA ILE A 151 -8.18 10.30 4.61
C ILE A 151 -9.52 10.15 3.87
N LEU A 152 -10.59 9.79 4.58
CA LEU A 152 -11.91 9.62 4.00
C LEU A 152 -12.47 10.94 3.45
N ASP A 153 -12.25 12.05 4.13
CA ASP A 153 -12.66 13.39 3.67
C ASP A 153 -11.90 13.79 2.40
N MET A 154 -10.58 13.55 2.34
CA MET A 154 -9.76 13.80 1.14
C MET A 154 -10.19 12.94 -0.05
N LEU A 155 -10.41 11.64 0.16
CA LEU A 155 -10.91 10.73 -0.88
C LEU A 155 -12.30 11.14 -1.38
N CYS A 156 -13.20 11.55 -0.48
CA CYS A 156 -14.55 11.96 -0.86
C CYS A 156 -14.59 13.33 -1.56
N ALA A 157 -13.57 14.18 -1.36
CA ALA A 157 -13.47 15.47 -2.03
C ALA A 157 -13.11 15.34 -3.52
N ASP A 158 -12.53 14.21 -3.94
CA ASP A 158 -12.19 13.94 -5.33
C ASP A 158 -13.27 13.09 -6.02
N SER A 159 -14.05 13.74 -6.90
CA SER A 159 -15.12 13.08 -7.67
C SER A 159 -14.66 11.98 -8.63
N ARG A 160 -13.35 11.87 -8.93
CA ARG A 160 -12.78 10.82 -9.77
C ARG A 160 -12.67 9.48 -9.04
N VAL A 161 -12.61 9.50 -7.71
CA VAL A 161 -12.40 8.30 -6.89
C VAL A 161 -13.63 7.41 -6.90
N ASP A 162 -13.48 6.24 -7.52
CA ASP A 162 -14.44 5.15 -7.39
C ASP A 162 -14.21 4.41 -6.07
N ARG A 163 -15.11 4.60 -5.11
CA ARG A 163 -15.02 4.03 -3.76
C ARG A 163 -14.95 2.51 -3.76
N SER A 164 -15.52 1.85 -4.77
CA SER A 164 -15.47 0.39 -4.89
C SER A 164 -14.07 -0.15 -5.25
N ARG A 165 -13.14 0.74 -5.61
CA ARG A 165 -11.74 0.43 -5.96
C ARG A 165 -10.73 0.91 -4.92
N VAL A 166 -11.21 1.26 -3.72
CA VAL A 166 -10.38 1.68 -2.59
C VAL A 166 -10.63 0.74 -1.42
N LEU A 167 -9.56 0.12 -0.91
CA LEU A 167 -9.55 -0.71 0.28
C LEU A 167 -8.91 0.06 1.44
N VAL A 168 -9.64 0.22 2.55
CA VAL A 168 -9.16 0.88 3.76
C VAL A 168 -8.71 -0.14 4.78
N ASP A 169 -7.39 -0.25 4.98
CA ASP A 169 -6.80 -1.25 5.84
C ASP A 169 -6.65 -0.80 7.29
N HIS A 170 -6.49 -1.78 8.17
CA HIS A 170 -6.29 -1.64 9.61
C HIS A 170 -7.39 -0.81 10.31
N VAL A 171 -8.62 -0.89 9.82
CA VAL A 171 -9.77 -0.35 10.52
C VAL A 171 -9.94 -1.04 11.88
N GLU A 172 -10.31 -0.25 12.88
CA GLU A 172 -10.59 -0.72 14.23
C GLU A 172 -12.10 -0.60 14.51
N GLU A 173 -12.57 -1.14 15.63
CA GLU A 173 -13.99 -1.18 15.99
C GLU A 173 -14.64 0.20 15.97
N HIS A 174 -13.87 1.25 16.26
CA HIS A 174 -14.34 2.62 16.33
C HIS A 174 -14.18 3.41 15.02
N THR A 175 -13.54 2.85 13.98
CA THR A 175 -13.38 3.48 12.64
C THR A 175 -14.08 2.71 11.52
N VAL A 176 -14.31 1.41 11.67
CA VAL A 176 -14.90 0.55 10.63
C VAL A 176 -16.27 1.04 10.13
N ARG A 177 -17.12 1.55 11.02
CA ARG A 177 -18.45 2.06 10.65
C ARG A 177 -18.34 3.26 9.70
N GLU A 178 -17.42 4.18 9.98
CA GLU A 178 -17.21 5.39 9.17
C GLU A 178 -16.74 5.02 7.75
N VAL A 179 -15.88 4.01 7.62
CA VAL A 179 -15.39 3.51 6.32
C VAL A 179 -16.53 2.90 5.51
N LEU A 180 -17.28 1.97 6.12
CA LEU A 180 -18.37 1.27 5.45
C LEU A 180 -19.54 2.19 5.08
N ASP A 181 -19.92 3.11 5.98
CA ASP A 181 -21.03 4.04 5.74
C ASP A 181 -20.72 5.04 4.60
N ARG A 182 -19.42 5.30 4.35
CA ARG A 182 -18.97 6.10 3.20
C ARG A 182 -18.81 5.27 1.93
N GLY A 183 -18.98 3.95 1.97
CA GLY A 183 -19.01 3.07 0.80
C GLY A 183 -17.64 2.61 0.30
N PHE A 184 -16.63 2.62 1.18
CA PHE A 184 -15.33 2.01 0.92
C PHE A 184 -15.29 0.56 1.41
N TRP A 185 -14.30 -0.21 0.93
CA TRP A 185 -14.02 -1.56 1.41
C TRP A 185 -13.14 -1.55 2.66
#